data_AF-A0A1A8IHR6-F1
#
_entry.id   AF-A0A1A8IHR6-F1
#
_cell.length_a   1.000
_cell.length_b   1.000
_cell.length_c   1.000
_cell.angle_alpha   90.00
_cell.angle_beta   90.00
_cell.angle_gamma   90.00
#
_symmetry.space_group_name_H-M   'P 1'
#
loop_
_entity.id
_entity.type
_entity.pdbx_description
1 polymer ?
#
loop_
_entity_poly.entity_id
_entity_poly.type
_entity_poly.pdbx_seq_one_letter_code
_entity_poly.pdbx_strand_id
1 'polypeptide(L)'
;SPARNVILKLTYLDNTLTVSSGSVRASINMPEDRMPQTITAETAHTDLRPDQQARKQITVIPYASFDENQNYLYISTGSNRVSVGESLSMQFSVSLSDKTLREHIKQITYLVVNKGKIIAAKNQDVMDQLVTTVDLAVTSEMMPSFRVVAFYSLPWVGREEVVSDSVWIDVVDTCVRGLKVGPVDGMPRDYTPGKSLRFQIRGEPGSKVSLVAVDNAVYLLNKDRLTQRKIWDVVENGDIGCTRGGGRDASGVFTDAGLVYLSNTGFKTPTRQVLQCPSSARRRRSAELLARKARLENHYKEKLQHRCCRDGLRDIPMPYSCTRRSLYITEGPECLLAFRYCCATYRDQVFDTAIPTTPPPMTTAPPTTTPPPTFSFHPQQFVLKRPRIPLSRHNFEWGRVERPQVAGRSMPGMSYSNAEQLDRVRPG
;
A
#
# COMPACT_ATOMS: atom_id res chain seq x y z
N SER A 1 -7.11 3.24 -7.26
CA SER A 1 -6.79 1.92 -7.81
C SER A 1 -5.64 2.05 -8.79
N PRO A 2 -4.72 1.07 -8.89
CA PRO A 2 -3.65 1.10 -9.87
C PRO A 2 -4.21 1.04 -11.30
N ALA A 3 -3.73 1.90 -12.19
CA ALA A 3 -4.15 1.94 -13.59
C ALA A 3 -3.47 0.82 -14.40
N ARG A 4 -4.10 0.36 -15.47
CA ARG A 4 -3.58 -0.71 -16.34
C ARG A 4 -3.40 -0.19 -17.75
N ASN A 5 -2.41 -0.73 -18.45
CA ASN A 5 -2.09 -0.46 -19.84
C ASN A 5 -1.90 1.03 -20.14
N VAL A 6 -1.21 1.74 -19.25
CA VAL A 6 -0.90 3.17 -19.44
C VAL A 6 0.45 3.31 -20.12
N ILE A 7 0.51 4.07 -21.22
CA ILE A 7 1.76 4.42 -21.90
C ILE A 7 2.37 5.63 -21.18
N LEU A 8 3.65 5.53 -20.85
CA LEU A 8 4.43 6.53 -20.13
C LEU A 8 5.65 6.94 -20.93
N LYS A 9 5.85 8.24 -21.04
CA LYS A 9 7.04 8.88 -21.59
C LYS A 9 7.85 9.48 -20.47
N LEU A 10 9.16 9.24 -20.47
CA LEU A 10 10.10 9.77 -19.49
C LEU A 10 11.13 10.65 -20.20
N THR A 11 11.54 11.75 -19.57
CA THR A 11 12.72 12.51 -20.01
C THR A 11 13.95 11.60 -19.94
N TYR A 12 14.86 11.73 -20.92
CA TYR A 12 16.07 10.90 -21.09
C TYR A 12 15.85 9.44 -21.53
N LEU A 13 14.61 9.06 -21.88
CA LEU A 13 14.30 7.78 -22.51
C LEU A 13 13.59 8.02 -23.83
N ASP A 14 14.17 7.50 -24.91
CA ASP A 14 13.58 7.62 -26.26
C ASP A 14 12.35 6.72 -26.41
N ASN A 15 12.38 5.55 -25.77
CA ASN A 15 11.30 4.57 -25.83
C ASN A 15 10.22 4.83 -24.78
N THR A 16 8.96 4.60 -25.16
CA THR A 16 7.83 4.65 -24.24
C THR A 16 7.72 3.36 -23.43
N LEU A 17 7.23 3.50 -22.19
CA LEU A 17 7.05 2.39 -21.26
C LEU A 17 5.58 2.07 -21.10
N THR A 18 5.24 0.77 -21.06
CA THR A 18 3.87 0.33 -20.83
C THR A 18 3.71 -0.13 -19.37
N VAL A 19 2.80 0.51 -18.64
CA VAL A 19 2.44 0.14 -17.27
C VAL A 19 1.35 -0.92 -17.30
N SER A 20 1.71 -2.19 -17.08
CA SER A 20 0.74 -3.30 -17.06
C SER A 20 -0.05 -3.41 -15.75
N SER A 21 0.59 -3.13 -14.60
CA SER A 21 0.05 -3.43 -13.26
C SER A 21 0.06 -2.25 -12.27
N GLY A 22 0.04 -1.02 -12.81
CA GLY A 22 -0.04 0.22 -12.03
C GLY A 22 1.29 0.77 -11.50
N SER A 23 2.38 0.05 -11.73
CA SER A 23 3.76 0.52 -11.58
C SER A 23 4.61 -0.01 -12.73
N VAL A 24 5.64 0.73 -13.13
CA VAL A 24 6.64 0.31 -14.11
C VAL A 24 8.02 0.71 -13.60
N ARG A 25 9.03 -0.07 -13.97
CA ARG A 25 10.43 0.23 -13.70
C ARG A 25 11.07 0.77 -14.98
N ALA A 26 11.92 1.78 -14.83
CA ALA A 26 12.71 2.36 -15.89
C ALA A 26 14.17 2.48 -15.41
N SER A 27 15.11 2.27 -16.32
CA SER A 27 16.53 2.57 -16.10
C SER A 27 16.91 3.69 -17.06
N ILE A 28 17.48 4.77 -16.54
CA ILE A 28 17.86 5.95 -17.30
C ILE A 28 19.37 6.09 -17.19
N ASN A 29 20.03 6.24 -18.33
CA ASN A 29 21.43 6.61 -18.37
C ASN A 29 21.51 8.13 -18.13
N MET A 30 21.93 8.51 -16.94
CA MET A 30 22.02 9.92 -16.55
C MET A 30 23.25 10.57 -17.20
N PRO A 31 23.19 11.87 -17.56
CA PRO A 31 24.36 12.61 -17.98
C PRO A 31 25.40 12.67 -16.85
N GLU A 32 26.68 12.81 -17.18
CA GLU A 32 27.78 12.92 -16.21
C GLU A 32 27.79 14.24 -15.42
N ASP A 33 26.85 15.14 -15.71
CA ASP A 33 26.71 16.43 -15.03
C ASP A 33 26.44 16.25 -13.54
N ARG A 34 27.23 16.94 -12.72
CA ARG A 34 27.11 16.96 -11.25
C ARG A 34 25.99 17.89 -10.74
N MET A 35 25.13 18.35 -11.63
CA MET A 35 24.02 19.26 -11.32
C MET A 35 22.72 18.47 -11.12
N PRO A 36 21.78 18.98 -10.28
CA PRO A 36 20.47 18.37 -10.14
C PRO A 36 19.75 18.24 -11.48
N GLN A 37 19.27 17.04 -11.79
CA GLN A 37 18.59 16.72 -13.04
C GLN A 37 17.09 16.60 -12.81
N THR A 38 16.27 17.03 -13.76
CA THR A 38 14.80 16.93 -13.66
C THR A 38 14.26 15.91 -14.65
N ILE A 39 13.67 14.83 -14.13
CA ILE A 39 13.00 13.80 -14.90
C ILE A 39 11.50 14.13 -14.93
N THR A 40 10.95 14.29 -16.13
CA THR A 40 9.50 14.44 -16.33
C THR A 40 8.91 13.12 -16.76
N ALA A 41 7.89 12.66 -16.05
CA ALA A 41 7.03 11.55 -16.42
C ALA A 41 5.69 12.06 -16.92
N GLU A 42 5.31 11.67 -18.13
CA GLU A 42 4.08 12.09 -18.79
C GLU A 42 3.34 10.88 -19.36
N THR A 43 2.01 10.83 -19.20
CA THR A 43 1.20 9.80 -19.87
C THR A 43 1.00 10.16 -21.34
N ALA A 44 1.02 9.15 -22.21
CA ALA A 44 0.88 9.33 -23.66
C ALA A 44 -0.24 8.44 -24.22
N HIS A 45 -1.45 8.57 -23.66
CA HIS A 45 -2.61 7.81 -24.12
C HIS A 45 -3.20 8.42 -25.41
N THR A 46 -3.43 7.61 -26.45
CA THR A 46 -3.85 8.07 -27.78
C THR A 46 -5.18 8.83 -27.77
N ASP A 47 -6.12 8.38 -26.94
CA ASP A 47 -7.50 8.91 -26.90
C ASP A 47 -7.63 10.19 -26.04
N LEU A 48 -6.54 10.66 -25.43
CA LEU A 48 -6.54 11.83 -24.55
C LEU A 48 -5.79 13.00 -25.20
N ARG A 49 -6.34 14.20 -25.03
CA ARG A 49 -5.69 15.43 -25.47
C ARG A 49 -4.44 15.72 -24.64
N PRO A 50 -3.46 16.51 -25.14
CA PRO A 50 -2.23 16.82 -24.39
C PRO A 50 -2.49 17.44 -23.00
N ASP A 51 -3.51 18.28 -22.86
CA ASP A 51 -3.91 18.91 -21.60
C ASP A 51 -4.55 17.92 -20.60
N GLN A 52 -5.05 16.78 -21.08
CA GLN A 52 -5.65 15.73 -20.27
C GLN A 52 -4.64 14.68 -19.79
N GLN A 53 -3.41 14.72 -20.28
CA GLN A 53 -2.34 13.81 -19.86
C GLN A 53 -1.83 14.19 -18.46
N ALA A 54 -1.54 13.18 -17.64
CA ALA A 54 -0.96 13.39 -16.33
C ALA A 54 0.55 13.61 -16.47
N ARG A 55 1.05 14.73 -15.93
CA ARG A 55 2.50 15.01 -15.84
C ARG A 55 2.99 15.04 -14.40
N LYS A 56 4.20 14.54 -14.17
CA LYS A 56 4.90 14.63 -12.89
C LYS A 56 6.39 14.81 -13.09
N GLN A 57 6.94 15.84 -12.47
CA GLN A 57 8.37 16.08 -12.43
C GLN A 57 8.98 15.58 -11.12
N ILE A 58 10.18 15.04 -11.24
CA ILE A 58 11.02 14.56 -10.14
C ILE A 58 12.42 15.14 -10.37
N THR A 59 12.97 15.81 -9.35
CA THR A 59 14.35 16.28 -9.38
C THR A 59 15.22 15.28 -8.65
N VAL A 60 16.28 14.82 -9.32
CA VAL A 60 17.28 13.88 -8.80
C VAL A 60 18.55 14.66 -8.52
N ILE A 61 19.12 14.46 -7.34
CA ILE A 61 20.34 15.14 -6.89
C ILE A 61 21.44 14.07 -6.85
N PRO A 62 22.64 14.33 -7.41
CA PRO A 62 23.74 13.37 -7.36
C PRO A 62 24.23 13.16 -5.93
N TYR A 63 24.80 11.99 -5.68
CA TYR A 63 25.43 11.67 -4.41
C TYR A 63 26.65 12.58 -4.19
N ALA A 64 26.68 13.29 -3.06
CA ALA A 64 27.79 14.12 -2.65
C ALA A 64 28.86 13.23 -2.02
N SER A 65 29.94 13.05 -2.76
CA SER A 65 31.08 12.26 -2.33
C SER A 65 32.00 13.05 -1.39
N PHE A 66 32.91 12.33 -0.73
CA PHE A 66 33.82 12.91 0.24
C PHE A 66 34.88 13.76 -0.45
N ASP A 67 35.01 15.04 -0.06
CA ASP A 67 35.98 15.98 -0.61
C ASP A 67 36.03 16.03 -2.16
N GLU A 68 34.88 15.83 -2.81
CA GLU A 68 34.74 15.72 -4.27
C GLU A 68 35.51 14.56 -4.93
N ASN A 69 36.07 13.63 -4.16
CA ASN A 69 36.62 12.37 -4.66
C ASN A 69 35.46 11.55 -5.20
N GLN A 70 35.44 11.25 -6.50
CA GLN A 70 34.29 10.63 -7.17
C GLN A 70 34.19 9.12 -6.92
N ASN A 71 34.19 8.74 -5.64
CA ASN A 71 34.03 7.36 -5.18
C ASN A 71 32.55 7.09 -4.92
N TYR A 72 32.02 6.05 -5.56
CA TYR A 72 30.63 5.66 -5.46
C TYR A 72 30.50 4.16 -5.22
N LEU A 73 29.39 3.80 -4.60
CA LEU A 73 28.87 2.45 -4.52
C LEU A 73 27.48 2.49 -5.14
N TYR A 74 27.16 1.54 -6.01
CA TYR A 74 25.83 1.40 -6.56
C TYR A 74 25.33 -0.02 -6.36
N ILE A 75 24.18 -0.15 -5.71
CA ILE A 75 23.48 -1.42 -5.55
C ILE A 75 22.45 -1.55 -6.66
N SER A 76 22.73 -2.42 -7.61
CA SER A 76 21.74 -2.77 -8.64
C SER A 76 21.05 -4.08 -8.30
N THR A 77 19.73 -4.11 -8.49
CA THR A 77 18.90 -5.30 -8.34
C THR A 77 18.16 -5.54 -9.65
N GLY A 78 17.93 -6.79 -10.05
CA GLY A 78 17.11 -7.10 -11.23
C GLY A 78 15.63 -6.74 -11.04
N SER A 79 15.13 -6.89 -9.81
CA SER A 79 13.78 -6.52 -9.40
C SER A 79 13.79 -5.93 -7.98
N ASN A 80 12.91 -4.97 -7.72
CA ASN A 80 12.65 -4.47 -6.35
C ASN A 80 11.44 -5.17 -5.74
N ARG A 81 10.94 -6.24 -6.37
CA ARG A 81 9.83 -7.04 -5.87
C ARG A 81 10.20 -8.52 -5.91
N VAL A 82 10.04 -9.21 -4.78
CA VAL A 82 10.48 -10.60 -4.60
C VAL A 82 9.53 -11.37 -3.70
N SER A 83 9.40 -12.68 -3.91
CA SER A 83 8.58 -13.54 -3.06
C SER A 83 9.42 -14.21 -1.97
N VAL A 84 8.78 -14.57 -0.85
CA VAL A 84 9.43 -15.38 0.19
C VAL A 84 9.81 -16.74 -0.40
N GLY A 85 11.04 -17.19 -0.13
CA GLY A 85 11.61 -18.43 -0.66
C GLY A 85 12.37 -18.27 -1.97
N GLU A 86 12.27 -17.12 -2.64
CA GLU A 86 13.11 -16.79 -3.81
C GLU A 86 14.46 -16.20 -3.35
N SER A 87 15.44 -16.23 -4.24
CA SER A 87 16.74 -15.57 -4.05
C SER A 87 16.77 -14.25 -4.82
N LEU A 88 17.13 -13.17 -4.14
CA LEU A 88 17.37 -11.87 -4.74
C LEU A 88 18.85 -11.75 -5.11
N SER A 89 19.14 -11.59 -6.39
CA SER A 89 20.49 -11.29 -6.88
C SER A 89 20.72 -9.78 -6.91
N MET A 90 21.76 -9.33 -6.21
CA MET A 90 22.17 -7.94 -6.09
C MET A 90 23.59 -7.78 -6.63
N GLN A 91 23.87 -6.74 -7.38
CA GLN A 91 25.22 -6.43 -7.85
C GLN A 91 25.69 -5.14 -7.20
N PHE A 92 26.84 -5.22 -6.54
CA PHE A 92 27.54 -4.08 -5.95
C PHE A 92 28.60 -3.60 -6.93
N SER A 93 28.38 -2.41 -7.49
CA SER A 93 29.31 -1.78 -8.42
C SER A 93 30.07 -0.67 -7.72
N VAL A 94 31.40 -0.79 -7.69
CA VAL A 94 32.29 0.21 -7.12
C VAL A 94 32.86 1.06 -8.25
N SER A 95 32.67 2.37 -8.15
CA SER A 95 33.29 3.34 -9.06
C SER A 95 34.24 4.22 -8.26
N LEU A 96 35.48 4.37 -8.72
CA LEU A 96 36.52 5.12 -8.02
C LEU A 96 37.10 6.18 -8.94
N SER A 97 37.42 7.36 -8.40
CA SER A 97 38.15 8.39 -9.14
C SER A 97 39.61 7.98 -9.39
N ASP A 98 40.25 7.40 -8.37
CA ASP A 98 41.60 6.85 -8.46
C ASP A 98 41.54 5.32 -8.32
N LYS A 99 42.00 4.63 -9.36
CA LYS A 99 42.00 3.16 -9.39
C LYS A 99 42.97 2.54 -8.39
N THR A 100 44.00 3.28 -7.93
CA THR A 100 44.95 2.77 -6.91
C THR A 100 44.27 2.54 -5.56
N LEU A 101 43.20 3.29 -5.25
CA LEU A 101 42.40 3.10 -4.04
C LEU A 101 41.71 1.74 -3.99
N ARG A 102 41.59 1.05 -5.13
CA ARG A 102 40.92 -0.24 -5.22
C ARG A 102 41.55 -1.31 -4.32
N GLU A 103 42.87 -1.29 -4.14
CA GLU A 103 43.61 -2.24 -3.30
C GLU A 103 43.23 -2.13 -1.81
N HIS A 104 42.69 -0.98 -1.40
CA HIS A 104 42.26 -0.72 -0.03
C HIS A 104 40.85 -1.27 0.24
N ILE A 105 40.06 -1.56 -0.81
CA ILE A 105 38.69 -2.08 -0.70
C ILE A 105 38.72 -3.61 -0.76
N LYS A 106 38.94 -4.24 0.39
CA LYS A 106 38.95 -5.70 0.51
C LYS A 106 37.54 -6.29 0.62
N GLN A 107 36.67 -5.59 1.34
CA GLN A 107 35.34 -6.07 1.71
C GLN A 107 34.30 -4.95 1.59
N ILE A 108 33.10 -5.31 1.16
CA ILE A 108 31.90 -4.49 1.28
C ILE A 108 31.04 -5.09 2.39
N THR A 109 30.68 -4.28 3.38
CA THR A 109 29.73 -4.69 4.42
C THR A 109 28.32 -4.37 3.96
N TYR A 110 27.40 -5.33 4.01
CA TYR A 110 25.98 -5.07 3.78
C TYR A 110 25.12 -5.52 4.96
N LEU A 111 24.08 -4.73 5.19
CA LEU A 111 23.12 -4.86 6.27
C LEU A 111 21.74 -5.05 5.67
N VAL A 112 20.98 -5.99 6.20
CA VAL A 112 19.57 -6.17 5.87
C VAL A 112 18.74 -5.62 7.02
N VAL A 113 17.89 -4.64 6.73
CA VAL A 113 17.08 -3.92 7.72
C VAL A 113 15.59 -4.14 7.43
N ASN A 114 14.84 -4.57 8.44
CA ASN A 114 13.39 -4.76 8.36
C ASN A 114 12.75 -4.31 9.68
N LYS A 115 11.62 -3.59 9.61
CA LYS A 115 10.88 -3.09 10.79
C LYS A 115 11.79 -2.37 11.81
N GLY A 116 12.74 -1.58 11.30
CA GLY A 116 13.71 -0.83 12.12
C GLY A 116 14.73 -1.69 12.87
N LYS A 117 14.96 -2.93 12.47
CA LYS A 117 15.99 -3.82 13.03
C LYS A 117 16.92 -4.34 11.95
N ILE A 118 18.20 -4.45 12.29
CA ILE A 118 19.19 -5.17 11.47
C ILE A 118 18.94 -6.68 11.69
N ILE A 119 18.47 -7.37 10.66
CA ILE A 119 18.17 -8.81 10.70
C ILE A 119 19.33 -9.65 10.16
N ALA A 120 20.21 -9.06 9.35
CA ALA A 120 21.46 -9.68 8.91
C ALA A 120 22.54 -8.63 8.69
N ALA A 121 23.78 -8.98 8.98
CA ALA A 121 24.97 -8.18 8.70
C ALA A 121 26.05 -9.14 8.17
N LYS A 122 26.60 -8.85 7.00
CA LYS A 122 27.55 -9.74 6.31
C LYS A 122 28.62 -8.91 5.60
N ASN A 123 29.83 -9.48 5.55
CA ASN A 123 30.92 -8.95 4.73
C ASN A 123 30.98 -9.76 3.43
N GLN A 124 31.10 -9.05 2.32
CA GLN A 124 31.31 -9.60 1.01
C GLN A 124 32.75 -9.28 0.58
N ASP A 125 33.56 -10.31 0.36
CA ASP A 125 34.89 -10.14 -0.22
C ASP A 125 34.75 -9.72 -1.69
N VAL A 126 35.57 -8.74 -2.09
CA VAL A 126 35.47 -8.09 -3.40
C VAL A 126 36.77 -8.26 -4.21
N MET A 127 37.72 -9.09 -3.79
CA MET A 127 39.10 -9.12 -4.34
C MET A 127 39.17 -8.91 -5.88
N ASP A 128 39.75 -7.77 -6.28
CA ASP A 128 39.96 -7.27 -7.67
C ASP A 128 38.73 -7.10 -8.59
N GLN A 129 37.51 -7.33 -8.12
CA GLN A 129 36.30 -7.16 -8.94
C GLN A 129 35.66 -5.78 -8.76
N LEU A 130 35.41 -5.04 -9.85
CA LEU A 130 34.66 -3.77 -9.79
C LEU A 130 33.16 -3.97 -9.58
N VAL A 131 32.65 -5.16 -9.92
CA VAL A 131 31.26 -5.55 -9.75
C VAL A 131 31.23 -6.90 -9.04
N THR A 132 30.54 -6.97 -7.91
CA THR A 132 30.39 -8.20 -7.14
C THR A 132 28.92 -8.55 -6.97
N THR A 133 28.57 -9.77 -7.33
CA THR A 133 27.19 -10.28 -7.21
C THR A 133 27.01 -10.98 -5.88
N VAL A 134 25.91 -10.68 -5.20
CA VAL A 134 25.51 -11.27 -3.92
C VAL A 134 24.07 -11.77 -4.04
N ASP A 135 23.89 -13.06 -3.77
CA ASP A 135 22.57 -13.67 -3.72
C ASP A 135 22.05 -13.73 -2.28
N LEU A 136 20.88 -13.16 -2.05
CA LEU A 136 20.20 -13.12 -0.75
C LEU A 136 18.93 -13.97 -0.79
N ALA A 137 18.90 -15.05 -0.01
CA ALA A 137 17.70 -15.84 0.18
C ALA A 137 16.65 -15.05 0.99
N VAL A 138 15.47 -14.85 0.40
CA VAL A 138 14.41 -14.04 1.01
C VAL A 138 13.58 -14.87 1.98
N THR A 139 13.59 -14.48 3.26
CA THR A 139 12.87 -15.17 4.34
C THR A 139 11.61 -14.42 4.75
N SER A 140 10.73 -15.08 5.51
CA SER A 140 9.50 -14.45 6.02
C SER A 140 9.74 -13.28 6.99
N GLU A 141 10.91 -13.19 7.60
CA GLU A 141 11.27 -12.07 8.49
C GLU A 141 11.44 -10.75 7.72
N MET A 142 11.76 -10.84 6.42
CA MET A 142 11.96 -9.72 5.51
C MET A 142 10.65 -9.07 5.02
N MET A 143 9.50 -9.58 5.43
CA MET A 143 8.19 -9.02 5.09
C MET A 143 7.80 -7.82 5.96
N PRO A 144 6.94 -6.90 5.48
CA PRO A 144 6.41 -6.82 4.12
C PRO A 144 7.41 -6.21 3.13
N SER A 145 8.43 -5.52 3.62
CA SER A 145 9.52 -4.96 2.83
C SER A 145 10.79 -4.89 3.67
N PHE A 146 11.94 -4.83 3.01
CA PHE A 146 13.23 -4.69 3.69
C PHE A 146 14.15 -3.76 2.91
N ARG A 147 15.19 -3.28 3.60
CA ARG A 147 16.23 -2.44 3.03
C ARG A 147 17.54 -3.20 3.05
N VAL A 148 18.34 -3.02 2.01
CA VAL A 148 19.74 -3.41 2.00
C VAL A 148 20.56 -2.14 2.01
N VAL A 149 21.43 -1.98 2.99
CA VAL A 149 22.40 -0.89 3.08
C VAL A 149 23.78 -1.51 2.92
N ALA A 150 24.54 -1.09 1.94
CA ALA A 150 25.91 -1.56 1.75
C ALA A 150 26.88 -0.39 1.82
N PHE A 151 28.08 -0.63 2.33
CA PHE A 151 29.13 0.37 2.41
C PHE A 151 30.53 -0.27 2.41
N TYR A 152 31.51 0.51 1.95
CA TYR A 152 32.92 0.28 2.19
C TYR A 152 33.55 1.55 2.77
N SER A 153 34.74 1.41 3.33
CA SER A 153 35.48 2.55 3.85
C SER A 153 36.90 2.62 3.32
N LEU A 154 37.38 3.85 3.14
CA LEU A 154 38.71 4.17 2.68
C LEU A 154 39.45 4.96 3.77
N PRO A 155 40.64 4.52 4.16
CA PRO A 155 41.44 5.25 5.15
C PRO A 155 42.12 6.45 4.47
N TRP A 156 41.90 7.65 5.02
CA TRP A 156 42.64 8.86 4.66
C TRP A 156 43.48 9.35 5.83
N VAL A 157 44.40 10.28 5.58
CA VAL A 157 45.21 10.89 6.64
C VAL A 157 44.30 11.65 7.61
N GLY A 158 44.14 11.12 8.82
CA GLY A 158 43.38 11.73 9.93
C GLY A 158 41.85 11.60 9.86
N ARG A 159 41.30 10.87 8.87
CA ARG A 159 39.84 10.68 8.71
C ARG A 159 39.53 9.47 7.83
N GLU A 160 38.31 8.94 7.93
CA GLU A 160 37.81 7.86 7.08
C GLU A 160 36.76 8.41 6.10
N GLU A 161 36.82 7.96 4.86
CA GLU A 161 35.75 8.14 3.89
C GLU A 161 34.88 6.88 3.93
N VAL A 162 33.59 7.06 4.15
CA VAL A 162 32.59 6.00 4.04
C VAL A 162 31.80 6.23 2.78
N VAL A 163 31.74 5.23 1.91
CA VAL A 163 30.93 5.26 0.69
C VAL A 163 29.83 4.23 0.83
N SER A 164 28.58 4.65 0.69
CA SER A 164 27.43 3.82 0.97
C SER A 164 26.32 4.02 -0.04
N ASP A 165 25.50 2.99 -0.22
CA ASP A 165 24.26 3.05 -0.96
C ASP A 165 23.20 2.17 -0.28
N SER A 166 21.93 2.40 -0.61
CA SER A 166 20.83 1.58 -0.09
C SER A 166 19.75 1.33 -1.13
N VAL A 167 19.08 0.18 -1.01
CA VAL A 167 17.94 -0.17 -1.85
C VAL A 167 16.79 -0.67 -0.96
N TRP A 168 15.57 -0.27 -1.30
CA TRP A 168 14.35 -0.77 -0.69
C TRP A 168 13.71 -1.84 -1.60
N ILE A 169 13.31 -2.96 -1.01
CA ILE A 169 12.77 -4.13 -1.70
C ILE A 169 11.39 -4.46 -1.10
N ASP A 170 10.40 -4.54 -2.00
CA ASP A 170 9.02 -4.96 -1.73
C ASP A 170 8.94 -6.49 -1.70
N VAL A 171 8.46 -7.06 -0.59
CA VAL A 171 8.19 -8.50 -0.52
C VAL A 171 6.72 -8.71 -0.76
N VAL A 172 6.36 -9.69 -1.61
CA VAL A 172 4.96 -9.91 -1.96
C VAL A 172 4.10 -10.16 -0.71
N ASP A 173 3.12 -9.27 -0.50
CA ASP A 173 2.09 -9.29 0.54
C ASP A 173 1.27 -10.59 0.55
N THR A 174 1.84 -11.67 1.04
CA THR A 174 1.18 -12.96 1.26
C THR A 174 1.10 -13.24 2.75
N CYS A 175 0.12 -14.05 3.20
CA CYS A 175 0.14 -14.49 4.58
C CYS A 175 1.30 -15.48 4.70
N VAL A 176 2.21 -15.24 5.65
CA VAL A 176 3.35 -16.14 5.95
C VAL A 176 2.88 -17.59 6.15
N ARG A 177 1.63 -17.77 6.61
CA ARG A 177 1.00 -19.06 6.84
C ARG A 177 -0.36 -19.10 6.14
N GLY A 178 -0.68 -20.24 5.54
CA GLY A 178 -1.96 -20.45 4.88
C GLY A 178 -3.09 -20.65 5.87
N LEU A 179 -4.15 -19.84 5.77
CA LEU A 179 -5.45 -20.12 6.38
C LEU A 179 -6.49 -20.22 5.26
N LYS A 180 -7.13 -21.37 5.12
CA LYS A 180 -8.20 -21.58 4.15
C LYS A 180 -9.46 -22.00 4.88
N VAL A 181 -10.57 -21.36 4.53
CA VAL A 181 -11.91 -21.71 5.00
C VAL A 181 -12.73 -22.05 3.77
N GLY A 182 -13.32 -23.24 3.73
CA GLY A 182 -14.11 -23.70 2.59
C GLY A 182 -15.15 -24.72 3.01
N PRO A 183 -16.20 -24.94 2.21
CA PRO A 183 -17.19 -25.96 2.51
C PRO A 183 -16.58 -27.38 2.42
N VAL A 184 -17.11 -28.32 3.19
CA VAL A 184 -16.64 -29.72 3.19
C VAL A 184 -17.13 -30.46 1.94
N ASP A 185 -18.39 -30.22 1.54
CA ASP A 185 -19.13 -31.02 0.57
C ASP A 185 -19.33 -30.30 -0.78
N GLY A 186 -18.34 -29.50 -1.21
CA GLY A 186 -18.48 -28.61 -2.38
C GLY A 186 -19.28 -27.34 -2.07
N MET A 187 -19.43 -26.42 -3.02
CA MET A 187 -20.13 -25.14 -2.82
C MET A 187 -21.56 -25.24 -3.34
N PRO A 188 -22.59 -25.44 -2.49
CA PRO A 188 -23.98 -25.43 -2.92
C PRO A 188 -24.32 -24.05 -3.47
N ARG A 189 -25.09 -24.00 -4.56
CA ARG A 189 -25.59 -22.73 -5.10
C ARG A 189 -26.55 -22.02 -4.13
N ASP A 190 -27.36 -22.82 -3.41
CA ASP A 190 -28.42 -22.31 -2.55
C ASP A 190 -28.33 -22.87 -1.13
N TYR A 191 -28.57 -22.00 -0.15
CA TYR A 191 -28.69 -22.36 1.26
C TYR A 191 -30.11 -22.13 1.74
N THR A 192 -30.64 -23.06 2.52
CA THR A 192 -31.98 -22.95 3.11
C THR A 192 -31.87 -22.42 4.55
N PRO A 193 -32.68 -21.41 4.92
CA PRO A 193 -32.68 -20.88 6.28
C PRO A 193 -32.88 -21.98 7.33
N GLY A 194 -32.08 -21.94 8.40
CA GLY A 194 -32.16 -22.90 9.50
C GLY A 194 -31.48 -24.25 9.26
N LYS A 195 -30.95 -24.53 8.06
CA LYS A 195 -30.14 -25.74 7.84
C LYS A 195 -28.72 -25.59 8.38
N SER A 196 -28.16 -26.71 8.84
CA SER A 196 -26.79 -26.77 9.30
C SER A 196 -25.80 -26.64 8.14
N LEU A 197 -24.78 -25.81 8.31
CA LEU A 197 -23.68 -25.64 7.36
C LEU A 197 -22.41 -26.30 7.93
N ARG A 198 -21.72 -27.08 7.10
CA ARG A 198 -20.41 -27.65 7.44
C ARG A 198 -19.33 -27.01 6.59
N PHE A 199 -18.30 -26.47 7.24
CA PHE A 199 -17.12 -25.92 6.59
C PHE A 199 -15.85 -26.43 7.27
N GLN A 200 -14.80 -26.58 6.49
CA GLN A 200 -13.48 -26.96 6.94
C GLN A 200 -12.60 -25.72 7.07
N ILE A 201 -11.82 -25.70 8.16
CA ILE A 201 -10.77 -24.71 8.39
C ILE A 201 -9.44 -25.45 8.30
N ARG A 202 -8.57 -25.03 7.38
CA ARG A 202 -7.21 -25.55 7.23
C ARG A 202 -6.23 -24.45 7.60
N GLY A 203 -5.34 -24.73 8.55
CA GLY A 203 -4.29 -23.82 8.97
C GLY A 203 -3.21 -24.57 9.75
N GLU A 204 -2.15 -23.86 10.10
CA GLU A 204 -1.01 -24.43 10.84
C GLU A 204 -1.41 -24.93 12.23
N PRO A 205 -0.82 -26.05 12.72
CA PRO A 205 -1.03 -26.53 14.08
C PRO A 205 -0.79 -25.44 15.13
N GLY A 206 -1.65 -25.37 16.15
CA GLY A 206 -1.58 -24.37 17.22
C GLY A 206 -2.10 -22.96 16.84
N SER A 207 -2.54 -22.74 15.60
CA SER A 207 -3.15 -21.47 15.18
C SER A 207 -4.46 -21.19 15.93
N LYS A 208 -4.72 -19.91 16.21
CA LYS A 208 -5.99 -19.43 16.76
C LYS A 208 -6.76 -18.72 15.66
N VAL A 209 -7.95 -19.24 15.33
CA VAL A 209 -8.78 -18.70 14.26
C VAL A 209 -9.98 -17.97 14.86
N SER A 210 -10.26 -16.77 14.37
CA SER A 210 -11.46 -16.00 14.71
C SER A 210 -12.37 -15.96 13.48
N LEU A 211 -13.63 -16.35 13.67
CA LEU A 211 -14.63 -16.37 12.60
C LEU A 211 -15.66 -15.28 12.83
N VAL A 212 -16.10 -14.65 11.75
CA VAL A 212 -17.19 -13.68 11.75
C VAL A 212 -18.06 -13.93 10.52
N ALA A 213 -19.37 -14.00 10.73
CA ALA A 213 -20.35 -14.05 9.66
C ALA A 213 -20.93 -12.64 9.49
N VAL A 214 -20.87 -12.10 8.28
CA VAL A 214 -21.34 -10.75 7.95
C VAL A 214 -22.21 -10.84 6.71
N ASP A 215 -23.31 -10.09 6.70
CA ASP A 215 -24.16 -9.94 5.52
C ASP A 215 -23.36 -9.33 4.34
N ASN A 216 -23.51 -9.89 3.15
CA ASN A 216 -22.78 -9.45 1.97
C ASN A 216 -23.12 -8.00 1.57
N ALA A 217 -24.38 -7.56 1.73
CA ALA A 217 -24.78 -6.19 1.45
C ALA A 217 -24.05 -5.20 2.38
N VAL A 218 -23.89 -5.54 3.66
CA VAL A 218 -23.12 -4.72 4.62
C VAL A 218 -21.62 -4.79 4.31
N TYR A 219 -21.11 -5.98 3.97
CA TYR A 219 -19.70 -6.20 3.66
C TYR A 219 -19.23 -5.41 2.44
N LEU A 220 -20.06 -5.31 1.40
CA LEU A 220 -19.76 -4.55 0.18
C LEU A 220 -19.84 -3.03 0.36
N LEU A 221 -20.70 -2.55 1.26
CA LEU A 221 -20.85 -1.11 1.56
C LEU A 221 -19.70 -0.56 2.40
N ASN A 222 -19.05 -1.40 3.21
CA ASN A 222 -18.04 -0.95 4.16
C ASN A 222 -16.63 -0.82 3.54
N LYS A 223 -16.12 0.42 3.48
CA LYS A 223 -14.75 0.72 3.02
C LYS A 223 -13.66 0.37 4.06
N ASP A 224 -14.04 0.26 5.32
CA ASP A 224 -13.13 0.00 6.46
C ASP A 224 -12.93 -1.48 6.76
N ARG A 225 -13.28 -2.36 5.81
CA ARG A 225 -13.01 -3.81 5.92
C ARG A 225 -11.53 -4.10 6.19
N LEU A 226 -11.28 -5.06 7.09
CA LEU A 226 -9.94 -5.58 7.34
C LEU A 226 -9.51 -6.40 6.12
N THR A 227 -8.40 -6.02 5.50
CA THR A 227 -7.76 -6.81 4.45
C THR A 227 -6.33 -7.07 4.84
N GLN A 228 -5.76 -8.13 4.30
CA GLN A 228 -4.36 -8.46 4.55
C GLN A 228 -3.43 -7.30 4.19
N ARG A 229 -3.69 -6.63 3.06
CA ARG A 229 -2.97 -5.42 2.66
C ARG A 229 -3.00 -4.33 3.73
N LYS A 230 -4.17 -4.04 4.33
CA LYS A 230 -4.25 -3.04 5.41
C LYS A 230 -3.43 -3.43 6.64
N ILE A 231 -3.28 -4.72 6.93
CA ILE A 231 -2.43 -5.20 8.01
C ILE A 231 -0.96 -4.93 7.66
N TRP A 232 -0.54 -5.28 6.44
CA TRP A 232 0.82 -5.01 5.98
C TRP A 232 1.14 -3.52 5.88
N ASP A 233 0.20 -2.69 5.41
CA ASP A 233 0.32 -1.22 5.41
C ASP A 233 0.59 -0.68 6.84
N VAL A 234 -0.01 -1.30 7.87
CA VAL A 234 0.23 -0.93 9.29
C VAL A 234 1.59 -1.42 9.77
N VAL A 235 1.99 -2.64 9.41
CA VAL A 235 3.31 -3.21 9.77
C VAL A 235 4.44 -2.45 9.07
N GLU A 236 4.22 -1.99 7.85
CA GLU A 236 5.19 -1.22 7.06
C GLU A 236 5.49 0.14 7.70
N ASN A 237 4.54 0.74 8.44
CA ASN A 237 4.80 1.93 9.26
C ASN A 237 5.76 1.66 10.44
N GLY A 238 6.11 0.39 10.71
CA GLY A 238 7.18 0.03 11.62
C GLY A 238 8.58 0.16 11.02
N ASP A 239 8.71 0.39 9.70
CA ASP A 239 9.96 0.84 9.11
C ASP A 239 10.23 2.31 9.49
N ILE A 240 11.40 2.55 10.07
CA ILE A 240 11.84 3.88 10.49
C ILE A 240 12.59 4.64 9.38
N GLY A 241 12.87 3.99 8.25
CA GLY A 241 13.50 4.63 7.10
C GLY A 241 12.60 5.65 6.40
N CYS A 242 13.22 6.62 5.72
CA CYS A 242 12.56 7.79 5.15
C CYS A 242 12.43 7.76 3.63
N THR A 243 13.41 7.20 2.93
CA THR A 243 13.46 7.15 1.47
C THR A 243 13.26 5.72 0.98
N ARG A 244 13.27 5.47 -0.34
CA ARG A 244 13.19 4.11 -0.92
C ARG A 244 14.55 3.60 -1.44
N GLY A 245 15.63 4.18 -0.94
CA GLY A 245 16.99 3.87 -1.38
C GLY A 245 17.80 5.14 -1.63
N GLY A 246 19.11 4.94 -1.80
CA GLY A 246 20.10 6.00 -1.94
C GLY A 246 20.15 6.92 -0.72
N GLY A 247 20.75 8.08 -0.94
CA GLY A 247 20.90 9.16 0.02
C GLY A 247 21.66 10.32 -0.64
N ARG A 248 21.60 11.50 -0.04
CA ARG A 248 22.35 12.66 -0.55
C ARG A 248 23.86 12.48 -0.43
N ASP A 249 24.30 11.83 0.63
CA ASP A 249 25.69 11.55 0.98
C ASP A 249 25.71 10.30 1.88
N ALA A 250 26.89 9.88 2.32
CA ALA A 250 27.05 8.70 3.16
C ALA A 250 26.20 8.77 4.43
N SER A 251 26.16 9.95 5.06
CA SER A 251 25.37 10.14 6.27
C SER A 251 23.88 10.01 5.97
N GLY A 252 23.43 10.62 4.87
CA GLY A 252 22.07 10.57 4.36
C GLY A 252 21.59 9.14 4.12
N VAL A 253 22.41 8.30 3.50
CA VAL A 253 22.07 6.88 3.25
C VAL A 253 21.76 6.14 4.55
N PHE A 254 22.64 6.26 5.56
CA PHE A 254 22.41 5.61 6.85
C PHE A 254 21.18 6.20 7.57
N THR A 255 21.05 7.54 7.63
CA THR A 255 19.93 8.18 8.33
C THR A 255 18.59 7.88 7.67
N ASP A 256 18.56 7.86 6.33
CA ASP A 256 17.36 7.59 5.55
C ASP A 256 16.98 6.10 5.57
N ALA A 257 17.93 5.21 5.82
CA ALA A 257 17.67 3.81 6.13
C ALA A 257 17.29 3.55 7.60
N GLY A 258 17.33 4.58 8.45
CA GLY A 258 17.02 4.47 9.87
C GLY A 258 18.15 3.91 10.73
N LEU A 259 19.40 4.06 10.27
CA LEU A 259 20.60 3.60 10.95
C LEU A 259 21.41 4.78 11.51
N VAL A 260 22.20 4.49 12.53
CA VAL A 260 23.23 5.39 13.05
C VAL A 260 24.57 4.68 12.88
N TYR A 261 25.49 5.32 12.18
CA TYR A 261 26.86 4.86 11.99
C TYR A 261 27.80 5.66 12.90
N LEU A 262 28.68 4.95 13.60
CA LEU A 262 29.69 5.49 14.51
C LEU A 262 30.99 4.72 14.30
N SER A 263 32.06 5.43 13.97
CA SER A 263 33.41 4.88 13.84
C SER A 263 34.41 5.66 14.69
N ASN A 264 35.48 5.01 15.12
CA ASN A 264 36.58 5.61 15.87
C ASN A 264 37.50 6.47 14.99
N THR A 265 37.35 6.38 13.67
CA THR A 265 38.13 7.08 12.63
C THR A 265 37.56 8.46 12.26
N GLY A 266 36.47 8.89 12.93
CA GLY A 266 35.92 10.24 12.84
C GLY A 266 34.63 10.39 12.02
N PHE A 267 34.24 9.40 11.21
CA PHE A 267 32.95 9.43 10.52
C PHE A 267 31.80 9.02 11.46
N LYS A 268 30.79 9.90 11.56
CA LYS A 268 29.59 9.65 12.36
C LYS A 268 28.37 10.28 11.71
N THR A 269 27.25 9.58 11.80
CA THR A 269 25.94 10.12 11.42
C THR A 269 25.30 10.88 12.59
N PRO A 270 24.47 11.90 12.34
CA PRO A 270 23.75 12.59 13.39
C PRO A 270 22.77 11.64 14.09
N THR A 271 22.67 11.76 15.41
CA THR A 271 21.69 10.98 16.18
C THR A 271 20.29 11.52 15.89
N ARG A 272 19.40 10.63 15.47
CA ARG A 272 18.02 10.97 15.17
C ARG A 272 17.24 11.28 16.45
N GLN A 273 16.62 12.45 16.51
CA GLN A 273 15.83 12.88 17.68
C GLN A 273 14.35 12.46 17.63
N VAL A 274 13.80 12.26 16.42
CA VAL A 274 12.37 11.98 16.22
C VAL A 274 12.19 10.81 15.25
N LEU A 275 11.28 9.89 15.55
CA LEU A 275 10.98 8.70 14.71
C LEU A 275 10.32 9.04 13.36
N GLN A 276 9.68 10.20 13.25
CA GLN A 276 9.06 10.65 12.01
C GLN A 276 10.12 11.24 11.08
N CYS A 277 9.99 10.95 9.79
CA CYS A 277 10.82 11.56 8.77
C CYS A 277 10.34 13.00 8.55
N PRO A 278 11.25 13.97 8.35
CA PRO A 278 10.85 15.32 7.96
C PRO A 278 10.04 15.21 6.66
N SER A 279 8.73 15.40 6.76
CA SER A 279 7.87 15.28 5.60
C SER A 279 8.31 16.32 4.58
N SER A 280 8.61 15.91 3.34
CA SER A 280 8.50 16.85 2.23
C SER A 280 7.11 17.48 2.35
N ALA A 281 7.08 18.82 2.47
CA ALA A 281 5.91 19.58 2.87
C ALA A 281 4.66 18.95 2.30
N ARG A 282 3.83 18.37 3.20
CA ARG A 282 2.58 17.66 2.91
C ARG A 282 2.01 18.20 1.61
N ARG A 283 2.07 17.39 0.54
CA ARG A 283 1.61 17.77 -0.80
C ARG A 283 0.26 18.45 -0.62
N ARG A 284 0.27 19.78 -0.73
CA ARG A 284 -0.91 20.62 -0.55
C ARG A 284 -1.88 20.04 -1.55
N ARG A 285 -2.98 19.41 -1.09
CA ARG A 285 -4.12 19.03 -1.96
C ARG A 285 -4.26 20.20 -2.91
N SER A 286 -4.02 19.96 -4.20
CA SER A 286 -3.73 20.98 -5.23
C SER A 286 -4.45 22.26 -4.85
N ALA A 287 -3.71 23.24 -4.31
CA ALA A 287 -4.31 24.43 -3.71
C ALA A 287 -5.27 25.11 -4.71
N GLU A 288 -4.96 24.94 -5.99
CA GLU A 288 -5.79 25.23 -7.15
C GLU A 288 -7.17 24.55 -7.16
N LEU A 289 -7.27 23.22 -6.97
CA LEU A 289 -8.56 22.51 -6.90
C LEU A 289 -9.37 22.93 -5.67
N LEU A 290 -8.70 23.15 -4.53
CA LEU A 290 -9.35 23.62 -3.31
C LEU A 290 -9.84 25.07 -3.46
N ALA A 291 -9.03 25.93 -4.09
CA ALA A 291 -9.37 27.32 -4.40
C ALA A 291 -10.46 27.41 -5.47
N ARG A 292 -10.42 26.54 -6.49
CA ARG A 292 -11.48 26.40 -7.52
C ARG A 292 -12.79 25.97 -6.89
N LYS A 293 -12.76 25.00 -5.98
CA LYS A 293 -13.94 24.57 -5.20
C LYS A 293 -14.49 25.72 -4.36
N ALA A 294 -13.64 26.40 -3.58
CA ALA A 294 -14.06 27.54 -2.77
C ALA A 294 -14.61 28.71 -3.60
N ARG A 295 -14.01 28.99 -4.78
CA ARG A 295 -14.49 30.02 -5.71
C ARG A 295 -15.87 29.69 -6.27
N LEU A 296 -16.13 28.42 -6.60
CA LEU A 296 -17.44 27.96 -7.06
C LEU A 296 -18.48 27.99 -5.94
N GLU A 297 -18.13 27.56 -4.72
CA GLU A 297 -19.02 27.65 -3.55
C GLU A 297 -19.41 29.11 -3.27
N ASN A 298 -18.44 30.04 -3.30
CA ASN A 298 -18.65 31.47 -3.07
C ASN A 298 -19.37 32.20 -4.21
N HIS A 299 -19.60 31.56 -5.36
CA HIS A 299 -20.33 32.18 -6.48
C HIS A 299 -21.79 32.44 -6.11
N TYR A 300 -22.38 31.56 -5.31
CA TYR A 300 -23.76 31.68 -4.83
C TYR A 300 -23.79 32.25 -3.41
N LYS A 301 -24.42 33.41 -3.22
CA LYS A 301 -24.57 34.04 -1.90
C LYS A 301 -25.82 33.57 -1.16
N GLU A 302 -26.83 33.10 -1.89
CA GLU A 302 -28.05 32.59 -1.30
C GLU A 302 -27.85 31.24 -0.62
N LYS A 303 -28.42 31.08 0.57
CA LYS A 303 -28.20 29.90 1.43
C LYS A 303 -28.58 28.58 0.76
N LEU A 304 -29.67 28.57 -0.03
CA LEU A 304 -30.14 27.38 -0.74
C LEU A 304 -29.18 27.00 -1.88
N GLN A 305 -28.91 27.95 -2.79
CA GLN A 305 -28.03 27.73 -3.94
C GLN A 305 -26.59 27.40 -3.53
N HIS A 306 -26.06 28.06 -2.49
CA HIS A 306 -24.74 27.77 -1.93
C HIS A 306 -24.64 26.32 -1.42
N ARG A 307 -25.67 25.83 -0.72
CA ARG A 307 -25.74 24.43 -0.27
C ARG A 307 -25.78 23.47 -1.46
N CYS A 308 -26.62 23.74 -2.45
CA CYS A 308 -26.77 22.90 -3.64
C CYS A 308 -25.49 22.84 -4.49
N CYS A 309 -24.79 23.97 -4.64
CA CYS A 309 -23.48 24.03 -5.27
C CYS A 309 -22.43 23.18 -4.53
N ARG A 310 -22.36 23.31 -3.20
CA ARG A 310 -21.46 22.50 -2.35
C ARG A 310 -21.72 20.99 -2.49
N ASP A 311 -22.99 20.59 -2.59
CA ASP A 311 -23.37 19.19 -2.80
C ASP A 311 -23.00 18.70 -4.22
N GLY A 312 -23.07 19.57 -5.23
CA GLY A 312 -22.58 19.31 -6.60
C GLY A 312 -21.07 19.02 -6.66
N LEU A 313 -20.30 19.75 -5.84
CA LEU A 313 -18.84 19.66 -5.72
C LEU A 313 -18.36 18.49 -4.86
N ARG A 314 -19.27 17.67 -4.34
CA ARG A 314 -18.94 16.45 -3.58
C ARG A 314 -18.69 15.28 -4.53
N ASP A 315 -17.66 14.50 -4.24
CA ASP A 315 -17.40 13.25 -4.94
C ASP A 315 -18.28 12.13 -4.40
N ILE A 316 -18.85 11.36 -5.33
CA ILE A 316 -19.63 10.16 -5.03
C ILE A 316 -18.89 8.92 -5.54
N PRO A 317 -19.09 7.75 -4.91
CA PRO A 317 -18.45 6.51 -5.34
C PRO A 317 -18.85 6.04 -6.75
N MET A 318 -20.03 6.43 -7.24
CA MET A 318 -20.56 6.03 -8.55
C MET A 318 -20.18 7.06 -9.64
N PRO A 319 -19.76 6.65 -10.85
CA PRO A 319 -19.31 7.54 -11.91
C PRO A 319 -20.48 8.18 -12.68
N TYR A 320 -21.40 8.85 -12.00
CA TYR A 320 -22.55 9.51 -12.63
C TYR A 320 -22.19 10.91 -13.14
N SER A 321 -22.76 11.29 -14.29
CA SER A 321 -22.68 12.65 -14.82
C SER A 321 -23.40 13.66 -13.92
N CYS A 322 -23.01 14.92 -13.98
CA CYS A 322 -23.67 16.00 -13.23
C CYS A 322 -25.16 16.09 -13.55
N THR A 323 -25.53 15.88 -14.82
CA THR A 323 -26.93 15.80 -15.26
C THR A 323 -27.67 14.64 -14.60
N ARG A 324 -27.09 13.44 -14.58
CA ARG A 324 -27.73 12.29 -13.92
C ARG A 324 -27.89 12.50 -12.41
N ARG A 325 -26.90 13.11 -11.76
CA ARG A 325 -26.95 13.43 -10.32
C ARG A 325 -28.03 14.46 -10.00
N SER A 326 -28.29 15.40 -10.91
CA SER A 326 -29.30 16.45 -10.71
C SER A 326 -30.75 15.95 -10.77
N LEU A 327 -30.99 14.77 -11.34
CA LEU A 327 -32.34 14.18 -11.43
C LEU A 327 -32.93 13.80 -10.07
N TYR A 328 -32.10 13.71 -9.04
CA TYR A 328 -32.49 13.35 -7.68
C TYR A 328 -32.72 14.57 -6.78
N ILE A 329 -32.61 15.80 -7.32
CA ILE A 329 -32.80 17.05 -6.58
C ILE A 329 -34.29 17.38 -6.56
N THR A 330 -34.81 17.65 -5.37
CA THR A 330 -36.24 17.94 -5.12
C THR A 330 -36.48 19.37 -4.65
N GLU A 331 -35.42 20.11 -4.34
CA GLU A 331 -35.40 21.43 -3.73
C GLU A 331 -35.73 22.59 -4.69
N GLY A 332 -36.17 22.26 -5.91
CA GLY A 332 -36.61 23.23 -6.93
C GLY A 332 -35.57 23.56 -8.02
N PRO A 333 -35.98 24.31 -9.04
CA PRO A 333 -35.17 24.56 -10.24
C PRO A 333 -33.91 25.37 -9.95
N GLU A 334 -33.95 26.30 -8.99
CA GLU A 334 -32.80 27.13 -8.61
C GLU A 334 -31.66 26.30 -7.99
N CYS A 335 -32.00 25.36 -7.11
CA CYS A 335 -31.04 24.43 -6.53
C CYS A 335 -30.46 23.49 -7.59
N LEU A 336 -31.30 23.00 -8.50
CA LEU A 336 -30.89 22.12 -9.60
C LEU A 336 -29.87 22.80 -10.53
N LEU A 337 -30.13 24.07 -10.90
CA LEU A 337 -29.22 24.86 -11.72
C LEU A 337 -27.90 25.14 -11.00
N ALA A 338 -27.93 25.55 -9.74
CA ALA A 338 -26.73 25.80 -8.94
C ALA A 338 -25.87 24.54 -8.76
N PHE A 339 -26.50 23.39 -8.50
CA PHE A 339 -25.84 22.10 -8.41
C PHE A 339 -25.17 21.72 -9.73
N ARG A 340 -25.90 21.81 -10.85
CA ARG A 340 -25.39 21.46 -12.18
C ARG A 340 -24.23 22.35 -12.58
N TYR A 341 -24.35 23.66 -12.35
CA TYR A 341 -23.30 24.63 -12.66
C TYR A 341 -22.01 24.27 -11.92
N CYS A 342 -22.06 24.18 -10.59
CA CYS A 342 -20.86 23.86 -9.81
C CYS A 342 -20.29 22.48 -10.12
N CYS A 343 -21.13 21.47 -10.34
CA CYS A 343 -20.68 20.12 -10.69
C CYS A 343 -20.02 20.10 -12.08
N ALA A 344 -20.67 20.69 -13.10
CA ALA A 344 -20.19 20.67 -14.48
C ALA A 344 -18.93 21.52 -14.63
N THR A 345 -18.90 22.73 -14.07
CA THR A 345 -17.73 23.61 -14.10
C THR A 345 -16.55 23.07 -13.29
N TYR A 346 -16.77 22.27 -12.25
CA TYR A 346 -15.68 21.63 -11.51
C TYR A 346 -15.14 20.38 -12.20
N ARG A 347 -16.00 19.64 -12.93
CA ARG A 347 -15.65 18.40 -13.63
C ARG A 347 -15.39 18.59 -15.13
N ASP A 348 -15.38 19.85 -15.60
CA ASP A 348 -15.24 20.24 -17.00
C ASP A 348 -16.23 19.48 -17.93
N GLN A 349 -17.48 19.31 -17.45
CA GLN A 349 -18.59 18.71 -18.20
C GLN A 349 -19.46 19.79 -18.86
N VAL A 350 -20.27 19.39 -19.85
CA VAL A 350 -21.22 20.30 -20.51
C VAL A 350 -22.27 20.78 -19.50
N PHE A 351 -22.42 22.10 -19.40
CA PHE A 351 -23.45 22.72 -18.58
C PHE A 351 -24.77 22.79 -19.36
N ASP A 352 -25.71 21.93 -18.98
CA ASP A 352 -27.04 21.84 -19.59
C ASP A 352 -28.09 22.50 -18.68
N THR A 353 -28.73 23.56 -19.20
CA THR A 353 -29.79 24.33 -18.52
C THR A 353 -31.18 23.74 -18.73
N ALA A 354 -31.34 22.70 -19.55
CA ALA A 354 -32.62 22.06 -19.77
C ALA A 354 -33.16 21.48 -18.46
N ILE A 355 -34.31 21.99 -18.02
CA ILE A 355 -35.06 21.43 -16.91
C ILE A 355 -35.59 20.07 -17.40
N PRO A 356 -35.22 18.95 -16.75
CA PRO A 356 -35.71 17.64 -17.18
C PRO A 356 -37.23 17.61 -17.01
N THR A 357 -37.97 17.58 -18.13
CA THR A 357 -39.43 17.57 -18.17
C THR A 357 -40.03 16.21 -17.87
N THR A 358 -39.22 15.18 -17.66
CA THR A 358 -39.67 13.85 -17.22
C THR A 358 -38.61 13.23 -16.31
N PRO A 359 -38.97 12.79 -15.10
CA PRO A 359 -38.14 11.84 -14.37
C PRO A 359 -38.01 10.57 -15.24
N PRO A 360 -36.83 9.92 -15.32
CA PRO A 360 -36.77 8.56 -15.86
C PRO A 360 -37.79 7.69 -15.11
N PRO A 361 -38.42 6.70 -15.78
CA PRO A 361 -39.45 5.89 -15.14
C PRO A 361 -38.87 5.30 -13.85
N MET A 362 -39.49 5.64 -12.72
CA MET A 362 -39.16 5.01 -11.45
C MET A 362 -39.57 3.55 -11.58
N THR A 363 -38.61 2.64 -11.76
CA THR A 363 -38.87 1.20 -11.64
C THR A 363 -39.07 0.77 -10.18
N THR A 364 -39.59 1.65 -9.32
CA THR A 364 -39.88 1.37 -7.91
C THR A 364 -40.87 2.41 -7.40
N ALA A 365 -42.05 1.95 -6.97
CA ALA A 365 -43.05 2.81 -6.34
C ALA A 365 -42.45 3.56 -5.12
N PRO A 366 -42.90 4.80 -4.83
CA PRO A 366 -42.44 5.53 -3.66
C PRO A 366 -42.78 4.74 -2.38
N PRO A 367 -41.83 4.55 -1.44
CA PRO A 367 -42.15 3.96 -0.16
C PRO A 367 -43.10 4.92 0.56
N THR A 368 -44.23 4.36 1.05
CA THR A 368 -45.13 5.04 1.97
C THR A 368 -44.29 5.62 3.12
N THR A 369 -44.42 6.93 3.35
CA THR A 369 -43.86 7.63 4.50
C THR A 369 -44.54 7.15 5.77
N THR A 370 -44.14 5.95 6.20
CA THR A 370 -44.11 5.62 7.62
C THR A 370 -42.77 6.17 8.10
N PRO A 371 -42.69 6.92 9.20
CA PRO A 371 -41.40 7.17 9.83
C PRO A 371 -40.69 5.82 9.95
N PRO A 372 -39.37 5.73 9.68
CA PRO A 372 -38.67 4.48 9.89
C PRO A 372 -39.05 4.03 11.30
N PRO A 373 -39.60 2.82 11.50
CA PRO A 373 -39.68 2.30 12.85
C PRO A 373 -38.29 2.54 13.44
N THR A 374 -38.26 3.19 14.60
CA THR A 374 -37.08 3.24 15.44
C THR A 374 -36.79 1.78 15.77
N PHE A 375 -36.16 1.07 14.84
CA PHE A 375 -35.45 -0.12 15.16
C PHE A 375 -34.31 0.41 16.00
N SER A 376 -34.52 0.35 17.31
CA SER A 376 -33.46 -0.02 18.22
C SER A 376 -32.88 -1.33 17.69
N PHE A 377 -32.05 -1.22 16.64
CA PHE A 377 -30.96 -2.14 16.45
C PHE A 377 -30.12 -1.94 17.69
N HIS A 378 -30.46 -2.68 18.75
CA HIS A 378 -29.41 -3.24 19.57
C HIS A 378 -28.55 -4.00 18.56
N PRO A 379 -27.31 -3.58 18.32
CA PRO A 379 -26.37 -4.51 17.79
C PRO A 379 -26.23 -5.53 18.91
N GLN A 380 -27.05 -6.57 18.88
CA GLN A 380 -26.50 -7.87 19.17
C GLN A 380 -25.51 -8.12 18.03
N GLN A 381 -24.37 -7.43 18.10
CA GLN A 381 -23.13 -8.15 17.92
C GLN A 381 -23.36 -9.40 18.74
N PHE A 382 -23.56 -10.53 18.07
CA PHE A 382 -23.19 -11.78 18.68
C PHE A 382 -21.68 -11.68 18.85
N VAL A 383 -21.26 -10.93 19.87
CA VAL A 383 -20.03 -11.18 20.58
C VAL A 383 -20.28 -12.58 21.12
N LEU A 384 -19.93 -13.59 20.33
CA LEU A 384 -19.58 -14.87 20.88
C LEU A 384 -18.54 -14.53 21.95
N LYS A 385 -18.97 -14.52 23.22
CA LYS A 385 -18.07 -14.43 24.37
C LYS A 385 -17.02 -15.48 24.10
N ARG A 386 -15.80 -15.01 23.79
CA ARG A 386 -14.70 -15.80 23.24
C ARG A 386 -14.62 -17.19 23.87
N PRO A 387 -14.78 -18.27 23.09
CA PRO A 387 -13.87 -19.38 23.20
C PRO A 387 -12.81 -19.12 22.13
N ARG A 388 -11.60 -18.76 22.56
CA ARG A 388 -10.43 -19.05 21.73
C ARG A 388 -10.52 -20.55 21.46
N ILE A 389 -10.57 -20.99 20.21
CA ILE A 389 -10.52 -22.42 19.89
C ILE A 389 -9.03 -22.76 19.79
N PRO A 390 -8.40 -23.37 20.82
CA PRO A 390 -7.07 -23.92 20.67
C PRO A 390 -7.17 -25.18 19.81
N LEU A 391 -6.33 -25.31 18.79
CA LEU A 391 -6.11 -26.57 18.10
C LEU A 391 -5.24 -27.50 18.99
N SER A 392 -5.71 -27.83 20.19
CA SER A 392 -5.03 -28.73 21.12
C SER A 392 -5.97 -29.79 21.72
N ARG A 393 -5.61 -31.04 21.45
CA ARG A 393 -5.92 -32.38 21.99
C ARG A 393 -7.04 -32.70 23.01
N HIS A 394 -7.91 -31.82 23.51
CA HIS A 394 -8.89 -32.22 24.54
C HIS A 394 -10.33 -31.96 24.11
N ASN A 395 -11.13 -33.05 24.09
CA ASN A 395 -12.58 -33.02 23.93
C ASN A 395 -13.18 -32.25 25.11
N PHE A 396 -13.98 -31.22 24.82
CA PHE A 396 -14.77 -30.52 25.83
C PHE A 396 -16.25 -30.59 25.43
N GLU A 397 -17.04 -31.29 26.25
CA GLU A 397 -18.50 -31.16 26.27
C GLU A 397 -18.89 -29.86 26.98
N TRP A 398 -19.76 -29.07 26.35
CA TRP A 398 -20.38 -27.92 27.01
C TRP A 398 -21.64 -28.39 27.73
N GLY A 399 -21.61 -28.35 29.08
CA GLY A 399 -22.75 -28.63 29.93
C GLY A 399 -23.94 -27.71 29.66
N ARG A 400 -25.15 -28.29 29.78
CA ARG A 400 -26.44 -27.60 29.65
C ARG A 400 -26.54 -26.43 30.64
N VAL A 401 -26.89 -25.26 30.14
CA VAL A 401 -27.48 -24.19 30.98
C VAL A 401 -28.99 -24.36 30.90
N GLU A 402 -29.63 -24.71 32.02
CA GLU A 402 -31.09 -24.72 32.16
C GLU A 402 -31.66 -23.32 31.88
N ARG A 403 -32.72 -23.24 31.07
CA ARG A 403 -33.47 -22.01 30.79
C ARG A 403 -34.88 -22.12 31.40
N PRO A 404 -35.49 -21.02 31.88
CA PRO A 404 -36.94 -20.95 32.03
C PRO A 404 -37.58 -21.05 30.64
N GLN A 405 -38.61 -21.88 30.53
CA GLN A 405 -39.33 -22.14 29.28
C GLN A 405 -39.95 -20.85 28.72
N VAL A 406 -39.51 -20.46 27.52
CA VAL A 406 -40.30 -19.66 26.60
C VAL A 406 -40.41 -20.47 25.31
N ALA A 407 -41.64 -20.78 24.92
CA ALA A 407 -41.96 -21.67 23.82
C ALA A 407 -41.38 -21.16 22.48
N GLY A 408 -40.75 -22.08 21.75
CA GLY A 408 -40.55 -21.97 20.31
C GLY A 408 -39.33 -21.17 19.85
N ARG A 409 -38.12 -21.74 19.99
CA ARG A 409 -37.02 -21.74 18.99
C ARG A 409 -35.76 -22.37 19.58
N SER A 410 -35.47 -23.60 19.17
CA SER A 410 -34.16 -24.23 19.38
C SER A 410 -33.13 -23.57 18.45
N MET A 411 -32.11 -22.93 19.04
CA MET A 411 -30.93 -22.46 18.29
C MET A 411 -30.04 -23.66 17.96
N PRO A 412 -29.46 -23.76 16.75
CA PRO A 412 -28.52 -24.82 16.41
C PRO A 412 -27.22 -24.64 17.21
N GLY A 413 -26.84 -25.66 17.98
CA GLY A 413 -25.52 -25.76 18.59
C GLY A 413 -24.46 -26.11 17.54
N MET A 414 -23.30 -25.46 17.62
CA MET A 414 -22.13 -25.85 16.84
C MET A 414 -21.44 -27.05 17.51
N SER A 415 -21.24 -28.12 16.74
CA SER A 415 -20.44 -29.29 17.15
C SER A 415 -19.20 -29.36 16.26
N TYR A 416 -18.05 -29.70 16.85
CA TYR A 416 -16.76 -29.81 16.17
C TYR A 416 -16.21 -31.23 16.33
N SER A 417 -15.62 -31.77 15.27
CA SER A 417 -14.89 -33.03 15.28
C SER A 417 -13.53 -32.84 14.61
N ASN A 418 -12.44 -33.15 15.32
CA ASN A 418 -11.09 -33.12 14.75
C ASN A 418 -10.86 -34.38 13.91
N ALA A 419 -10.33 -34.22 12.69
CA ALA A 419 -9.82 -35.32 11.88
C ALA A 419 -8.31 -35.13 11.75
N GLU A 420 -7.52 -35.90 12.51
CA GLU A 420 -6.08 -36.03 12.29
C GLU A 420 -5.85 -37.07 11.18
N GLN A 421 -5.21 -36.66 10.08
CA GLN A 421 -4.72 -37.58 9.07
C GLN A 421 -3.36 -38.12 9.54
N LEU A 422 -3.37 -39.28 10.18
CA LEU A 422 -2.18 -40.03 10.59
C LEU A 422 -1.57 -40.71 9.35
N ASP A 423 -0.64 -40.04 8.68
CA ASP A 423 0.31 -40.73 7.79
C ASP A 423 1.36 -41.44 8.66
N ARG A 424 1.01 -42.66 9.11
CA ARG A 424 2.01 -43.64 9.57
C ARG A 424 2.73 -44.18 8.34
N VAL A 425 3.91 -43.64 8.06
CA VAL A 425 4.94 -44.36 7.31
C VAL A 425 5.26 -45.64 8.10
N ARG A 426 4.95 -46.81 7.54
CA ARG A 426 5.49 -48.08 8.03
C ARG A 426 6.95 -48.17 7.58
N PRO A 427 7.89 -48.56 8.46
CA PRO A 427 9.17 -49.06 8.00
C PRO A 427 8.95 -50.47 7.41
N GLY A 428 9.36 -50.65 6.16
CA GLY A 428 9.57 -51.92 5.49
C GLY A 428 10.96 -51.92 4.90
#